data_AF-A0A442ILG2-F1
#
_entry.id   AF-A0A442ILG2-F1
#
_cell.length_a   1.000
_cell.length_b   1.000
_cell.length_c   1.000
_cell.angle_alpha   90.00
_cell.angle_beta   90.00
_cell.angle_gamma   90.00
#
_symmetry.space_group_name_H-M   'P 1'
#
loop_
_entity.id
_entity.type
_entity.pdbx_description
1 polymer ?
#
loop_
_entity_poly.entity_id
_entity_poly.type
_entity_poly.pdbx_seq_one_letter_code
_entity_poly.pdbx_strand_id
1 'polypeptide(L)'
;AEGAIATGNVLSDATDDVFGADGAAPGGGVVGVAAGSNTASPVSGGLGAGIAGTYGTLTLNANGSYSYDGFANAVPAGGATDTFVYTIMDGDGDLSTTTLTI
;
A
#
# COMPACT_ATOMS: atom_id res chain seq x y z
N ALA A 1 2.17 24.22 3.55
CA ALA A 1 3.36 23.61 4.16
C ALA A 1 3.65 22.35 3.36
N GLU A 2 4.86 22.22 2.82
CA GLU A 2 5.23 21.03 2.04
C GLU A 2 5.54 19.88 3.02
N GLY A 3 5.03 18.69 2.70
CA GLY A 3 4.91 17.56 3.62
C GLY A 3 3.45 17.29 4.00
N ALA A 4 2.64 16.92 3.01
CA ALA A 4 1.22 16.64 3.21
C ALA A 4 1.03 15.17 3.61
N ILE A 5 0.11 14.94 4.55
CA ILE A 5 -0.37 13.59 4.83
C ILE A 5 -1.39 13.23 3.75
N ALA A 6 -1.13 12.15 3.02
CA ALA A 6 -2.12 11.51 2.16
C ALA A 6 -2.72 10.31 2.91
N THR A 7 -4.03 10.08 2.74
CA THR A 7 -4.73 8.94 3.35
C THR A 7 -5.66 8.31 2.33
N GLY A 8 -5.84 6.99 2.42
CA GLY A 8 -6.78 6.26 1.59
C GLY A 8 -6.95 4.82 2.04
N ASN A 9 -7.54 3.99 1.18
CA ASN A 9 -7.69 2.58 1.40
C ASN A 9 -7.50 1.77 0.11
N VAL A 10 -6.49 0.88 0.11
CA VAL A 10 -6.12 0.05 -1.05
C VAL A 10 -7.14 -1.04 -1.40
N LEU A 11 -8.24 -1.16 -0.65
CA LEU A 11 -9.31 -2.13 -0.89
C LEU A 11 -10.61 -1.47 -1.36
N SER A 12 -10.75 -0.14 -1.21
CA SER A 12 -11.96 0.59 -1.60
C SER A 12 -11.75 1.70 -2.61
N ASP A 13 -10.53 2.22 -2.74
CA ASP A 13 -10.24 3.40 -3.55
C ASP A 13 -10.07 3.08 -5.04
N ALA A 14 -10.69 2.00 -5.51
CA ALA A 14 -10.64 1.50 -6.89
C ALA A 14 -9.22 1.16 -7.38
N THR A 15 -8.41 0.55 -6.52
CA THR A 15 -7.16 -0.13 -6.90
C THR A 15 -7.47 -1.32 -7.80
N ASP A 16 -6.49 -1.72 -8.63
CA ASP A 16 -6.56 -2.86 -9.58
C ASP A 16 -6.82 -4.24 -8.92
N ASP A 17 -7.01 -4.29 -7.59
CA ASP A 17 -7.21 -5.50 -6.82
C ASP A 17 -8.67 -5.70 -6.45
N VAL A 18 -9.23 -6.82 -6.89
CA VAL A 18 -10.61 -7.22 -6.62
C VAL A 18 -10.58 -8.54 -5.87
N PHE A 19 -11.16 -8.57 -4.67
CA PHE A 19 -11.39 -9.83 -3.98
C PHE A 19 -12.30 -10.73 -4.82
N GLY A 20 -12.05 -12.04 -4.77
CA GLY A 20 -12.92 -13.05 -5.36
C GLY A 20 -14.35 -13.00 -4.80
N ALA A 21 -15.18 -13.97 -5.22
CA ALA A 21 -16.58 -14.07 -4.78
C ALA A 21 -16.74 -14.31 -3.27
N ASP A 22 -15.66 -14.66 -2.59
CA ASP A 22 -15.50 -14.96 -1.18
C ASP A 22 -15.14 -13.74 -0.33
N GLY A 23 -14.72 -12.63 -0.95
CA GLY A 23 -14.38 -11.39 -0.25
C GLY A 23 -13.02 -11.44 0.45
N ALA A 24 -12.76 -10.49 1.35
CA ALA A 24 -11.46 -10.37 2.02
C ALA A 24 -11.22 -11.49 3.05
N ALA A 25 -9.96 -11.93 3.18
CA ALA A 25 -9.53 -12.82 4.25
C ALA A 25 -9.88 -12.28 5.65
N PRO A 26 -10.15 -13.16 6.64
CA PRO A 26 -10.29 -12.77 8.04
C PRO A 26 -9.04 -12.02 8.53
N GLY A 27 -9.22 -10.77 8.94
CA GLY A 27 -8.11 -9.92 9.42
C GLY A 27 -7.83 -8.67 8.58
N GLY A 28 -8.51 -8.49 7.45
CA GLY A 28 -8.54 -7.20 6.73
C GLY A 28 -8.18 -7.27 5.25
N GLY A 29 -7.78 -8.43 4.74
CA GLY A 29 -7.52 -8.63 3.32
C GLY A 29 -6.11 -8.26 2.87
N VAL A 30 -5.41 -7.30 3.48
CA VAL A 30 -3.98 -7.05 3.18
C VAL A 30 -3.09 -7.93 4.07
N VAL A 31 -2.12 -8.62 3.46
CA VAL A 31 -1.20 -9.53 4.16
C VAL A 31 0.25 -9.06 4.19
N GLY A 32 0.62 -8.11 3.33
CA GLY A 32 1.94 -7.51 3.39
C GLY A 32 2.13 -6.27 2.53
N VAL A 33 3.20 -5.54 2.84
CA VAL A 33 3.63 -4.33 2.14
C VAL A 33 5.15 -4.16 2.21
N ALA A 34 5.74 -3.66 1.12
CA ALA A 34 7.15 -3.30 1.05
C ALA A 34 7.37 -2.14 0.08
N ALA A 35 8.52 -1.45 0.19
CA ALA A 35 8.92 -0.45 -0.79
C ALA A 35 9.29 -1.09 -2.13
N GLY A 36 9.04 -0.38 -3.23
CA GLY A 36 9.34 -0.83 -4.59
C GLY A 36 8.10 -1.34 -5.35
N SER A 37 8.33 -1.95 -6.50
CA SER A 37 7.28 -2.29 -7.48
C SER A 37 7.30 -3.75 -7.94
N ASN A 38 8.01 -4.63 -7.23
CA ASN A 38 8.16 -6.02 -7.65
C ASN A 38 6.90 -6.85 -7.35
N THR A 39 6.05 -7.04 -8.35
CA THR A 39 4.82 -7.86 -8.26
C THR A 39 5.04 -9.34 -8.59
N ALA A 40 6.26 -9.78 -8.89
CA ALA A 40 6.55 -11.16 -9.27
C ALA A 40 6.48 -12.15 -8.10
N SER A 41 6.43 -11.67 -6.86
CA SER A 41 6.33 -12.50 -5.66
C SER A 41 5.49 -11.81 -4.60
N PRO A 42 4.62 -12.55 -3.90
CA PRO A 42 3.85 -11.98 -2.80
C PRO A 42 4.74 -11.42 -1.70
N VAL A 43 4.30 -10.31 -1.12
CA VAL A 43 4.90 -9.72 0.08
C VAL A 43 4.06 -10.07 1.30
N SER A 44 4.73 -10.31 2.43
CA SER A 44 4.06 -10.57 3.72
C SER A 44 4.73 -9.75 4.83
N GLY A 45 3.94 -9.28 5.79
CA GLY A 45 4.42 -8.44 6.88
C GLY A 45 4.57 -6.95 6.50
N GLY A 46 5.20 -6.17 7.37
CA GLY A 46 5.36 -4.71 7.19
C GLY A 46 4.10 -3.87 7.50
N LEU A 47 2.95 -4.52 7.70
CA LEU A 47 1.70 -3.84 8.02
C LEU A 47 1.74 -3.15 9.39
N GLY A 48 1.15 -1.96 9.47
CA GLY A 48 1.13 -1.11 10.67
C GLY A 48 2.50 -0.51 11.04
N ALA A 49 3.55 -0.82 10.28
CA ALA A 49 4.87 -0.22 10.40
C ALA A 49 5.08 0.85 9.33
N GLY A 50 6.01 1.78 9.60
CA GLY A 50 6.46 2.76 8.62
C GLY A 50 7.37 2.13 7.57
N ILE A 51 6.92 2.12 6.32
CA ILE A 51 7.68 1.71 5.15
C ILE A 51 8.28 2.96 4.51
N ALA A 52 9.60 3.07 4.56
CA ALA A 52 10.32 4.22 4.01
C ALA A 52 10.26 4.20 2.47
N GLY A 53 9.75 5.29 1.90
CA GLY A 53 9.94 5.66 0.50
C GLY A 53 11.08 6.66 0.34
N THR A 54 11.22 7.20 -0.86
CA THR A 54 12.20 8.25 -1.19
C THR A 54 11.73 9.62 -0.71
N TYR A 55 10.42 9.87 -0.78
CA TYR A 55 9.80 11.17 -0.56
C TYR A 55 8.91 11.21 0.69
N GLY A 56 8.79 10.09 1.41
CA GLY A 56 7.97 10.00 2.60
C GLY A 56 7.95 8.60 3.20
N THR A 57 7.04 8.39 4.15
CA THR A 57 6.85 7.10 4.83
C THR A 57 5.40 6.65 4.72
N LEU A 58 5.18 5.45 4.18
CA LEU A 58 3.86 4.82 4.12
C LEU A 58 3.61 3.97 5.37
N THR A 59 2.43 4.07 5.96
CA THR A 59 1.90 3.07 6.88
C THR A 59 0.65 2.47 6.25
N LEU A 60 0.65 1.16 5.98
CA LEU A 60 -0.50 0.41 5.47
C LEU A 60 -0.97 -0.60 6.50
N ASN A 61 -2.27 -0.64 6.77
CA ASN A 61 -2.87 -1.54 7.74
C ASN A 61 -3.50 -2.76 7.05
N ALA A 62 -3.72 -3.81 7.84
CA ALA A 62 -4.32 -5.04 7.34
C ALA A 62 -5.71 -4.82 6.73
N ASN A 63 -6.49 -3.85 7.22
CA ASN A 63 -7.82 -3.48 6.69
C ASN A 63 -7.78 -2.59 5.44
N GLY A 64 -6.61 -2.42 4.83
CA GLY A 64 -6.40 -1.61 3.64
C GLY A 64 -6.18 -0.13 3.88
N SER A 65 -6.48 0.40 5.08
CA SER A 65 -6.29 1.83 5.34
C SER A 65 -4.80 2.18 5.36
N TYR A 66 -4.44 3.27 4.69
CA TYR A 66 -3.07 3.77 4.69
C TYR A 66 -2.99 5.25 4.99
N SER A 67 -1.83 5.64 5.51
CA SER A 67 -1.38 7.03 5.60
C SER A 67 0.03 7.15 5.05
N TYR A 68 0.29 8.18 4.27
CA TYR A 68 1.62 8.52 3.78
C TYR A 68 2.03 9.89 4.29
N ASP A 69 3.14 9.94 5.00
CA ASP A 69 3.73 11.16 5.55
C ASP A 69 4.89 11.61 4.64
N GLY A 70 4.63 12.63 3.83
CA GLY A 70 5.61 13.18 2.89
C GLY A 70 6.67 14.04 3.58
N PHE A 71 7.93 13.86 3.21
CA PHE A 71 9.03 14.70 3.69
C PHE A 71 8.94 16.12 3.12
N ALA A 72 9.12 17.12 3.99
CA ALA A 72 9.10 18.52 3.59
C ALA A 72 10.23 18.84 2.59
N ASN A 73 9.91 19.59 1.53
CA ASN A 73 10.85 19.98 0.47
C ASN A 73 11.53 18.80 -0.27
N ALA A 74 10.98 17.58 -0.18
CA ALA A 74 11.55 16.40 -0.84
C ALA A 74 11.05 16.22 -2.29
N VAL A 75 9.90 16.81 -2.64
CA VAL A 75 9.28 16.68 -3.95
C VAL A 75 9.88 17.73 -4.92
N PRO A 76 10.57 17.32 -6.00
CA PRO A 76 11.09 18.24 -7.00
C PRO A 76 9.97 19.01 -7.72
N ALA A 77 10.31 20.14 -8.36
CA ALA A 77 9.37 21.02 -9.07
C ALA A 77 8.63 20.37 -10.28
N GLY A 78 8.85 19.09 -10.56
CA GLY A 78 8.16 18.30 -11.60
C GLY A 78 7.22 17.22 -11.05
N GLY A 79 7.05 17.14 -9.73
CA GLY A 79 6.39 16.01 -9.08
C GLY A 79 7.36 14.85 -8.84
N ALA A 80 7.06 14.04 -7.84
CA ALA A 80 7.77 12.83 -7.51
C ALA A 80 6.78 11.86 -6.86
N THR A 81 6.97 10.58 -7.13
CA THR A 81 6.12 9.52 -6.61
C THR A 81 6.93 8.47 -5.90
N ASP A 82 6.37 7.89 -4.84
CA ASP A 82 6.85 6.65 -4.27
C ASP A 82 5.94 5.49 -4.68
N THR A 83 6.55 4.34 -4.93
CA THR A 83 5.83 3.11 -5.24
C THR A 83 6.10 2.07 -4.16
N PHE A 84 5.03 1.47 -3.68
CA PHE A 84 5.04 0.38 -2.70
C PHE A 84 4.32 -0.82 -3.31
N VAL A 85 4.84 -2.02 -3.08
CA VAL A 85 4.19 -3.26 -3.45
C VAL A 85 3.43 -3.78 -2.24
N TYR A 86 2.21 -4.25 -2.45
CA TYR A 86 1.41 -4.88 -1.41
C TYR A 86 0.72 -6.13 -1.94
N THR A 87 0.37 -7.02 -1.01
CA THR A 87 -0.34 -8.27 -1.32
C THR A 87 -1.64 -8.33 -0.53
N ILE A 88 -2.71 -8.71 -1.20
CA ILE A 88 -3.99 -9.05 -0.60
C ILE A 88 -4.24 -10.55 -0.64
N MET A 89 -5.11 -11.02 0.25
CA MET A 89 -5.58 -12.40 0.36
C MET A 89 -7.10 -12.41 0.47
N ASP A 90 -7.76 -13.24 -0.31
CA ASP A 90 -9.20 -13.47 -0.20
C ASP A 90 -9.54 -14.55 0.86
N GLY A 91 -10.82 -14.87 0.98
CA GLY A 91 -11.38 -15.72 2.02
C GLY A 91 -10.92 -17.18 1.97
N ASP A 92 -10.55 -17.70 0.81
CA ASP A 92 -10.06 -19.06 0.63
C ASP A 92 -8.52 -19.16 0.52
N GLY A 93 -7.84 -18.02 0.42
CA GLY A 93 -6.39 -17.89 0.61
C GLY A 93 -5.62 -17.56 -0.66
N ASP A 94 -6.30 -17.24 -1.75
CA ASP A 94 -5.68 -16.79 -2.99
C ASP A 94 -5.06 -15.39 -2.79
N LEU A 95 -3.88 -15.20 -3.37
CA LEU A 95 -3.08 -13.98 -3.22
C LEU A 95 -3.08 -13.15 -4.51
N SER A 96 -3.33 -11.84 -4.38
CA SER A 96 -3.05 -10.85 -5.43
C SER A 96 -1.96 -9.90 -4.97
N THR A 97 -1.06 -9.50 -5.88
CA THR A 97 0.04 -8.58 -5.58
C THR A 97 0.08 -7.46 -6.61
N THR A 98 0.00 -6.23 -6.13
CA THR A 98 0.02 -5.03 -6.97
C THR A 98 0.79 -3.90 -6.28
N THR A 99 0.75 -2.71 -6.88
CA THR A 99 1.45 -1.52 -6.37
C THR A 99 0.49 -0.40 -5.96
N LEU A 100 0.84 0.29 -4.88
CA LEU A 100 0.33 1.60 -4.50
C LEU A 100 1.36 2.65 -4.91
N THR A 101 0.95 3.61 -5.74
CA THR A 101 1.77 4.78 -6.11
C THR A 101 1.17 6.02 -5.47
N ILE A 102 2.02 6.80 -4.78
CA ILE A 102 1.66 8.06 -4.12
C ILE A 102 2.52 9.18 -4.68
#